data_AF-A0A817CLU2-F1
#
_entry.id   AF-A0A817CLU2-F1
#
_cell.length_a   1.000
_cell.length_b   1.000
_cell.length_c   1.000
_cell.angle_alpha   90.00
_cell.angle_beta   90.00
_cell.angle_gamma   90.00
#
_symmetry.space_group_name_H-M   'P 1'
#
loop_
_entity.id
_entity.type
_entity.pdbx_description
1 polymer ?
#
loop_
_entity_poly.entity_id
_entity_poly.type
_entity_poly.pdbx_seq_one_letter_code
_entity_poly.pdbx_strand_id
1 'polypeptide(L)'
;MAHGISDEDSTKKEHANSSDVLDTKLDQLAEWIQNAKHFIVFTGDIPDFRSGMNTILLTGPGLWELRDHPGAKRSPTARITT
;
A
#
# COMPACT_ATOMS: atom_id res chain seq x y z
N MET A 1 18.29 -15.78 -12.88
CA MET A 1 17.20 -16.74 -12.64
C MET A 1 16.11 -15.96 -11.94
N ALA A 2 15.14 -15.45 -12.69
CA ALA A 2 13.99 -14.76 -12.11
C ALA A 2 13.07 -15.83 -11.54
N HIS A 3 12.94 -15.90 -10.22
CA HIS A 3 11.84 -16.65 -9.63
C HIS A 3 10.56 -15.92 -10.03
N GLY A 4 9.81 -16.50 -10.96
CA GLY A 4 8.45 -16.07 -11.24
C GLY A 4 7.67 -16.14 -9.94
N ILE A 5 7.23 -14.98 -9.47
CA ILE A 5 6.37 -14.83 -8.32
C ILE A 5 5.00 -15.37 -8.74
N SER A 6 4.65 -16.57 -8.28
CA SER A 6 3.31 -17.12 -8.42
C SER A 6 2.33 -16.31 -7.57
N ASP A 7 1.04 -16.35 -7.92
CA ASP A 7 -0.09 -15.75 -7.16
C ASP A 7 -0.19 -16.21 -5.68
N GLU A 8 0.70 -17.09 -5.22
CA GLU A 8 0.82 -17.56 -3.84
C GLU A 8 1.72 -16.68 -2.97
N ASP A 9 2.25 -15.58 -3.50
CA ASP A 9 3.04 -14.62 -2.74
C ASP A 9 2.12 -13.80 -1.81
N SER A 10 1.84 -14.37 -0.63
CA SER A 10 1.14 -13.72 0.49
C SER A 10 1.66 -12.32 0.82
N THR A 11 2.85 -11.97 0.34
CA THR A 11 3.56 -10.70 0.49
C THR A 11 2.90 -9.53 -0.24
N LYS A 12 2.10 -9.77 -1.30
CA LYS A 12 1.41 -8.71 -2.07
C LYS A 12 -0.06 -8.55 -1.71
N LYS A 13 -0.59 -9.45 -0.88
CA LYS A 13 -1.98 -9.38 -0.43
C LYS A 13 -2.15 -8.19 0.50
N GLU A 14 -3.11 -7.33 0.18
CA GLU A 14 -3.43 -6.22 1.07
C GLU A 14 -4.25 -6.68 2.27
N HIS A 15 -3.94 -6.06 3.41
CA HIS A 15 -4.56 -6.35 4.69
C HIS A 15 -5.34 -5.13 5.18
N ALA A 16 -6.66 -5.18 5.05
CA ALA A 16 -7.54 -4.21 5.68
C ALA A 16 -7.83 -4.64 7.12
N ASN A 17 -7.64 -3.73 8.09
CA ASN A 17 -8.13 -3.95 9.45
C ASN A 17 -9.66 -3.80 9.46
N SER A 18 -10.35 -4.49 10.36
CA SER A 18 -11.72 -4.16 10.71
C SER A 18 -11.79 -2.79 11.39
N SER A 19 -12.96 -2.14 11.39
CA SER A 19 -13.13 -0.78 11.90
C SER A 19 -12.68 -0.64 13.35
N ASP A 20 -13.10 -1.57 14.21
CA ASP A 20 -12.76 -1.61 15.63
C ASP A 20 -11.25 -1.76 15.88
N VAL A 21 -10.58 -2.61 15.09
CA VAL A 21 -9.13 -2.82 15.18
C VAL A 21 -8.37 -1.59 14.67
N LEU A 22 -8.88 -0.94 13.62
CA LEU A 22 -8.29 0.28 13.09
C LEU A 22 -8.37 1.42 14.12
N ASP A 23 -9.54 1.64 14.70
CA ASP A 23 -9.77 2.68 15.71
C ASP A 23 -8.84 2.49 16.91
N THR A 24 -8.76 1.26 17.43
CA THR A 24 -7.84 0.92 18.54
C THR A 24 -6.39 1.23 18.21
N LYS A 25 -5.92 0.92 16.98
CA LYS A 25 -4.55 1.20 16.55
C LYS A 25 -4.29 2.70 16.38
N LEU A 26 -5.28 3.45 15.93
CA LEU A 26 -5.19 4.90 15.77
C LEU A 26 -5.10 5.60 17.13
N ASP A 27 -5.92 5.19 18.10
CA ASP A 27 -5.85 5.70 19.47
C ASP A 27 -4.48 5.45 20.09
N GLN A 28 -3.95 4.22 19.94
CA GLN A 28 -2.61 3.87 20.42
C GLN A 28 -1.51 4.70 19.74
N LEU A 29 -1.59 4.89 18.42
CA LEU A 29 -0.63 5.72 17.68
C LEU A 29 -0.69 7.18 18.16
N ALA A 30 -1.90 7.72 18.39
CA ALA A 30 -2.10 9.08 18.87
C ALA A 30 -1.49 9.27 20.27
N GLU A 31 -1.67 8.30 21.17
CA GLU A 31 -1.05 8.30 22.49
C GLU A 31 0.50 8.29 22.39
N TRP A 32 1.07 7.46 21.52
CA TRP A 32 2.52 7.40 21.32
C TRP A 32 3.09 8.70 20.77
N ILE A 33 2.40 9.34 19.83
CA ILE A 33 2.83 10.63 19.27
C ILE A 33 2.76 11.71 20.34
N GLN A 34 1.69 11.78 21.13
CA GLN A 34 1.53 12.79 22.18
C GLN A 34 2.61 12.68 23.27
N ASN A 35 3.01 11.46 23.62
CA ASN A 35 4.00 11.21 24.67
C ASN A 35 5.45 11.16 24.17
N ALA A 36 5.67 11.20 22.84
CA ALA A 36 7.01 11.14 22.28
C ALA A 36 7.75 12.49 22.43
N LYS A 37 8.97 12.46 22.96
CA LYS A 37 9.87 13.63 22.97
C LYS A 37 10.30 14.05 21.56
N HIS A 38 10.47 13.08 20.67
CA HIS A 38 10.85 13.27 19.27
C HIS A 38 10.05 12.30 18.41
N PHE A 39 9.52 12.79 17.29
CA PHE A 39 8.73 12.01 16.34
C PHE A 39 9.34 12.12 14.94
N ILE A 40 9.61 10.98 14.31
CA ILE A 40 10.22 10.88 12.97
C ILE A 40 9.28 10.04 12.11
N VAL A 41 8.93 10.56 10.93
CA VAL A 41 8.03 9.89 9.98
C VAL A 41 8.82 9.51 8.73
N PHE A 42 8.66 8.25 8.29
CA PHE A 42 9.19 7.76 7.04
C PHE A 42 8.03 7.57 6.06
N THR A 43 8.08 8.27 4.93
CA THR A 43 7.05 8.21 3.88
C THR A 43 7.56 7.47 2.64
N GLY A 44 6.64 6.94 1.82
CA GLY A 44 6.93 6.39 0.49
C GLY A 44 6.37 7.29 -0.63
N ASP A 45 6.87 7.11 -1.85
CA ASP A 45 6.52 7.91 -3.03
C ASP A 45 5.21 7.48 -3.73
N ILE A 46 4.66 8.40 -4.53
CA ILE A 46 3.51 8.22 -5.43
C ILE A 46 4.03 7.88 -6.84
N PRO A 47 3.47 6.90 -7.58
CA PRO A 47 2.67 5.72 -7.20
C PRO A 47 3.56 4.53 -6.77
N ASP A 48 3.02 3.67 -5.91
CA ASP A 48 3.78 2.54 -5.36
C ASP A 48 4.42 1.66 -6.46
N PHE A 49 5.58 1.08 -6.16
CA PHE A 49 6.29 0.17 -7.04
C PHE A 49 5.77 -1.26 -6.90
N ARG A 50 5.29 -1.67 -5.72
CA ARG A 50 5.17 -3.09 -5.34
C ARG A 50 3.74 -3.61 -5.17
N SER A 51 2.74 -2.73 -5.07
CA SER A 51 1.33 -3.11 -4.97
C SER A 51 0.91 -4.11 -6.05
N GLY A 52 0.17 -5.15 -5.64
CA GLY A 52 -0.33 -6.18 -6.54
C GLY A 52 -1.46 -5.69 -7.46
N MET A 53 -1.88 -6.56 -8.40
CA MET A 53 -2.95 -6.24 -9.34
C MET A 53 -4.33 -6.02 -8.67
N ASN A 54 -4.53 -6.59 -7.49
CA ASN A 54 -5.76 -6.53 -6.70
C ASN A 54 -5.70 -5.49 -5.56
N THR A 55 -4.82 -4.50 -5.65
CA THR A 55 -4.70 -3.41 -4.68
C THR A 55 -6.02 -2.63 -4.51
N ILE A 56 -6.34 -2.27 -3.27
CA ILE A 56 -7.45 -1.38 -2.90
C ILE A 56 -7.05 0.10 -3.04
N LEU A 57 -5.77 0.38 -3.32
CA LEU A 57 -5.30 1.74 -3.52
C LEU A 57 -5.87 2.33 -4.80
N LEU A 58 -6.38 3.57 -4.71
CA LEU A 58 -6.90 4.31 -5.86
C LEU A 58 -5.88 4.49 -6.98
N THR A 59 -4.58 4.49 -6.64
CA THR A 59 -3.47 4.58 -7.61
C THR A 59 -3.39 3.36 -8.55
N GLY A 60 -4.03 2.26 -8.17
CA GLY A 60 -3.93 0.99 -8.88
C GLY A 60 -2.57 0.32 -8.71
N PRO A 61 -2.29 -0.74 -9.51
CA PRO A 61 -1.15 -1.63 -9.30
C PRO A 61 0.21 -0.92 -9.34
N GLY A 62 1.17 -1.57 -8.70
CA GLY A 62 2.52 -1.09 -8.57
C GLY A 62 3.25 -1.04 -9.90
N LEU A 63 4.26 -0.17 -10.01
CA LEU A 63 5.02 -0.03 -11.26
C LEU A 63 5.69 -1.34 -11.71
N TRP A 64 6.21 -2.13 -10.77
CA TRP A 64 6.83 -3.42 -11.10
C TRP A 64 5.80 -4.47 -11.48
N GLU A 65 4.65 -4.45 -10.82
CA GLU A 65 3.53 -5.34 -11.17
C GLU A 65 3.03 -5.10 -12.60
N LEU A 66 2.93 -3.83 -13.03
CA LEU A 66 2.56 -3.46 -14.40
C LEU A 66 3.63 -3.88 -15.43
N ARG A 67 4.91 -3.86 -15.05
CA ARG A 67 5.99 -4.31 -15.93
C ARG A 67 5.91 -5.82 -16.17
N ASP A 68 5.57 -6.57 -15.12
CA ASP A 68 5.49 -8.02 -15.17
C ASP A 68 4.19 -8.50 -15.87
N HIS A 69 3.17 -7.63 -15.97
CA HIS A 69 1.90 -7.86 -16.67
C HIS A 69 1.72 -6.92 -17.88
N PRO A 70 2.43 -7.16 -19.00
CA PRO A 70 2.37 -6.30 -20.18
C PRO A 70 0.95 -6.26 -20.76
N GLY A 71 0.33 -5.08 -20.73
CA GLY A 71 -1.06 -4.85 -21.17
C GLY A 71 -1.98 -4.37 -20.07
N ALA A 72 -1.62 -4.61 -18.80
CA ALA A 72 -2.28 -3.98 -17.66
C ALA A 72 -2.01 -2.46 -17.65
N LYS A 73 -3.04 -1.66 -17.37
CA LYS A 73 -2.94 -0.21 -17.23
C LYS A 73 -3.64 0.22 -15.96
N ARG A 74 -3.12 1.24 -15.29
CA ARG A 74 -3.82 1.88 -14.17
C ARG A 74 -5.14 2.48 -14.64
N SER A 75 -6.13 2.43 -13.77
CA SER A 75 -7.39 3.13 -14.01
C SER A 75 -7.14 4.65 -14.13
N PRO A 76 -7.72 5.34 -15.12
CA PRO A 76 -7.57 6.80 -15.27
C PRO A 76 -8.09 7.61 -14.08
N THR A 77 -8.97 7.00 -13.26
CA THR A 77 -9.58 7.62 -12.06
C THR A 77 -8.59 7.83 -10.92
N ALA A 78 -7.39 7.24 -11.00
CA ALA A 78 -6.29 7.39 -10.05
C ALA A 78 -5.67 8.80 -9.95
N ARG A 79 -6.23 9.81 -10.65
CA ARG A 79 -5.67 11.17 -10.68
C ARG A 79 -5.94 11.89 -9.35
N ILE A 80 -4.92 11.84 -8.50
CA ILE A 80 -4.51 12.83 -7.49
C ILE A 80 -5.64 13.79 -7.09
N THR A 81 -6.31 13.49 -5.97
CA THR A 81 -7.01 14.51 -5.20
C THR A 81 -5.94 15.45 -4.65
N THR A 82 -5.73 16.58 -5.32
CA THR A 82 -4.96 17.74 -4.82
C THR A 82 -5.66 18.38 -3.64
#